data_AF-A0A661T274-F1
#
_entry.id   AF-A0A661T274-F1
#
_cell.length_a   1.000
_cell.length_b   1.000
_cell.length_c   1.000
_cell.angle_alpha   90.00
_cell.angle_beta   90.00
_cell.angle_gamma   90.00
#
_symmetry.space_group_name_H-M   'P 1'
#
loop_
_entity.id
_entity.type
_entity.pdbx_description
1 polymer ?
#
loop_
_entity_poly.entity_id
_entity_poly.type
_entity_poly.pdbx_seq_one_letter_code
_entity_poly.pdbx_strand_id
1 'polypeptide(L)'
;RGNRIYHMMRIQVLQAITGGFNCFIPLVYQTENNYLKIEKPVTANEVLKTMAVSRLVLDNVPHLKAYWVTSTVNLALVAQEFGANDLDGTIEKESINSAAGAASANGVQLEEFTALIRNSGFIPVERDSVYNEIKEW
;
A
#
# COMPACT_ATOMS: atom_id res chain seq x y z
N ARG A 1 -16.29 -10.51 -2.55
CA ARG A 1 -15.74 -10.14 -1.21
C ARG A 1 -15.22 -11.35 -0.44
N GLY A 2 -15.92 -12.50 -0.41
CA GLY A 2 -15.47 -13.72 0.30
C GLY A 2 -14.04 -14.17 0.00
N ASN A 3 -13.61 -14.15 -1.27
CA ASN A 3 -12.25 -14.53 -1.65
C ASN A 3 -11.15 -13.68 -0.98
N ARG A 4 -11.39 -12.38 -0.76
CA ARG A 4 -10.42 -11.49 -0.10
C ARG A 4 -10.26 -11.84 1.37
N ILE A 5 -11.39 -12.04 2.06
CA ILE A 5 -11.39 -12.46 3.48
C ILE A 5 -10.70 -13.80 3.63
N TYR A 6 -11.06 -14.78 2.78
CA TYR A 6 -10.43 -16.11 2.82
C TYR A 6 -8.91 -16.02 2.63
N HIS A 7 -8.43 -15.19 1.69
CA HIS A 7 -7.01 -14.95 1.49
C HIS A 7 -6.34 -14.36 2.75
N MET A 8 -6.93 -13.33 3.35
CA MET A 8 -6.40 -12.71 4.57
C MET A 8 -6.38 -13.68 5.76
N MET A 9 -7.43 -14.49 5.96
CA MET A 9 -7.44 -15.51 7.02
C MET A 9 -6.32 -16.54 6.85
N ARG A 10 -6.00 -16.94 5.61
CA ARG A 10 -4.88 -17.85 5.34
C ARG A 10 -3.54 -17.22 5.70
N ILE A 11 -3.37 -15.93 5.45
CA ILE A 11 -2.18 -15.16 5.86
C ILE A 11 -2.12 -15.07 7.39
N GLN A 12 -3.21 -14.69 8.05
CA GLN A 12 -3.28 -14.58 9.51
C GLN A 12 -2.88 -15.88 10.20
N VAL A 13 -3.40 -17.02 9.74
CA VAL A 13 -3.07 -18.35 10.28
C VAL A 13 -1.59 -18.68 10.06
N LEU A 14 -1.06 -18.45 8.86
CA LEU A 14 0.34 -18.74 8.58
C LEU A 14 1.27 -17.85 9.41
N GLN A 15 0.93 -16.56 9.55
CA GLN A 15 1.67 -15.61 10.37
C GLN A 15 1.71 -16.02 11.85
N ALA A 16 0.62 -16.58 12.38
CA ALA A 16 0.58 -17.09 13.75
C ALA A 16 1.52 -18.28 13.97
N ILE A 17 1.82 -19.05 12.92
CA ILE A 17 2.71 -20.23 12.98
C ILE A 17 4.17 -19.82 12.80
N THR A 18 4.46 -18.92 11.85
CA THR A 18 5.84 -18.66 11.40
C THR A 18 6.38 -17.30 11.79
N GLY A 19 5.51 -16.30 12.00
CA GLY A 19 5.90 -14.90 12.24
C GLY A 19 6.65 -14.24 11.07
N GLY A 20 6.67 -14.84 9.87
CA GLY A 20 7.56 -14.46 8.78
C GLY A 20 7.09 -13.29 7.89
N PHE A 21 5.87 -12.77 8.08
CA PHE A 21 5.36 -11.64 7.34
C PHE A 21 5.63 -10.33 8.07
N ASN A 22 6.41 -9.45 7.45
CA ASN A 22 6.58 -8.08 7.94
C ASN A 22 5.42 -7.19 7.46
N CYS A 23 4.87 -7.45 6.27
CA CYS A 23 3.94 -6.51 5.64
C CYS A 23 2.91 -7.18 4.76
N PHE A 24 1.69 -6.66 4.78
CA PHE A 24 0.64 -6.98 3.82
C PHE A 24 0.43 -5.83 2.83
N ILE A 25 0.26 -6.17 1.54
CA ILE A 25 0.15 -5.20 0.45
C ILE A 25 -1.11 -5.50 -0.39
N PRO A 26 -2.23 -4.78 -0.17
CA PRO A 26 -3.40 -4.91 -1.03
C PRO A 26 -3.18 -4.15 -2.34
N LEU A 27 -2.84 -4.90 -3.39
CA LEU A 27 -2.58 -4.34 -4.71
C LEU A 27 -3.88 -4.04 -5.48
N VAL A 28 -3.93 -2.85 -6.08
CA VAL A 28 -5.03 -2.46 -6.96
C VAL A 28 -4.77 -3.03 -8.35
N TYR A 29 -5.77 -3.75 -8.86
CA TYR A 29 -5.73 -4.33 -10.20
C TYR A 29 -5.70 -3.25 -11.28
N GLN A 30 -4.72 -3.30 -12.18
CA GLN A 30 -4.61 -2.42 -13.34
C GLN A 30 -5.43 -2.99 -14.50
N THR A 31 -6.32 -2.21 -15.09
CA THR A 31 -7.26 -2.67 -16.12
C THR A 31 -6.68 -2.68 -17.53
N GLU A 32 -5.64 -1.90 -17.77
CA GLU A 32 -5.03 -1.74 -19.09
C GLU A 32 -3.97 -2.81 -19.40
N ASN A 33 -3.69 -3.00 -20.69
CA ASN A 33 -2.57 -3.81 -21.19
C ASN A 33 -2.51 -5.26 -20.69
N ASN A 34 -3.67 -5.89 -20.41
CA ASN A 34 -3.74 -7.27 -19.91
C ASN A 34 -4.88 -8.09 -20.52
N TYR A 35 -4.85 -9.39 -20.26
CA TYR A 35 -5.80 -10.37 -20.83
C TYR A 35 -7.20 -10.33 -20.21
N LEU A 36 -7.35 -9.94 -18.94
CA LEU A 36 -8.60 -10.13 -18.18
C LEU A 36 -9.68 -9.10 -18.52
N LYS A 37 -9.39 -8.09 -19.36
CA LYS A 37 -10.33 -7.10 -19.93
C LYS A 37 -11.41 -6.61 -18.94
N ILE A 38 -10.99 -6.27 -17.74
CA ILE A 38 -11.89 -5.73 -16.70
C ILE A 38 -12.15 -4.25 -17.03
N GLU A 39 -13.39 -3.90 -17.37
CA GLU A 39 -13.73 -2.54 -17.83
C GLU A 39 -13.79 -1.50 -16.71
N LYS A 40 -14.11 -1.92 -15.47
CA LYS A 40 -14.33 -1.00 -14.36
C LYS A 40 -13.22 -1.12 -13.32
N PRO A 41 -12.38 -0.10 -13.14
CA PRO A 41 -11.41 -0.09 -12.05
C PRO A 41 -12.12 -0.05 -10.71
N VAL A 42 -11.41 -0.47 -9.66
CA VAL A 42 -11.94 -0.39 -8.29
C VAL A 42 -12.08 1.07 -7.87
N THR A 43 -13.10 1.39 -7.07
CA THR A 43 -13.27 2.76 -6.56
C THR A 43 -12.36 3.02 -5.37
N ALA A 44 -11.99 4.29 -5.14
CA ALA A 44 -11.22 4.69 -3.95
C ALA A 44 -11.87 4.21 -2.64
N ASN A 45 -13.20 4.27 -2.54
CA ASN A 45 -13.94 3.74 -1.39
C ASN A 45 -13.71 2.23 -1.18
N GLU A 46 -13.71 1.43 -2.25
CA GLU A 46 -13.42 -0.01 -2.11
C GLU A 46 -11.95 -0.29 -1.75
N VAL A 47 -11.00 0.57 -2.17
CA VAL A 47 -9.59 0.49 -1.74
C VAL A 47 -9.48 0.78 -0.24
N LEU A 48 -10.00 1.92 0.23
CA LEU A 48 -9.95 2.32 1.64
C LEU A 48 -10.67 1.31 2.55
N LYS A 49 -11.81 0.78 2.10
CA LYS A 49 -12.51 -0.31 2.79
C LYS A 49 -11.66 -1.57 2.87
N THR A 50 -10.93 -1.90 1.80
CA THR A 50 -10.01 -3.05 1.81
C THR A 50 -8.85 -2.81 2.78
N MET A 51 -8.30 -1.59 2.85
CA MET A 51 -7.27 -1.22 3.84
C MET A 51 -7.76 -1.42 5.27
N ALA A 52 -8.89 -0.80 5.63
CA ALA A 52 -9.46 -0.90 6.97
C ALA A 52 -9.76 -2.35 7.37
N VAL A 53 -10.37 -3.14 6.46
CA VAL A 53 -10.63 -4.56 6.72
C VAL A 53 -9.33 -5.34 6.87
N SER A 54 -8.30 -5.05 6.07
CA SER A 54 -6.99 -5.72 6.18
C SER A 54 -6.36 -5.45 7.54
N ARG A 55 -6.42 -4.20 8.04
CA ARG A 55 -5.91 -3.85 9.36
C ARG A 55 -6.63 -4.61 10.48
N LEU A 56 -7.95 -4.75 10.38
CA LEU A 56 -8.75 -5.46 11.39
C LEU A 56 -8.55 -6.97 11.36
N VAL A 57 -8.43 -7.58 10.17
CA VAL A 57 -8.31 -9.04 10.01
C VAL A 57 -6.89 -9.54 10.23
N LEU A 58 -5.88 -8.77 9.80
CA LEU A 58 -4.47 -9.16 9.89
C LEU A 58 -3.80 -8.52 11.11
N ASP A 59 -4.42 -8.62 12.28
CA ASP A 59 -3.93 -8.06 13.55
C ASP A 59 -2.50 -8.50 13.94
N ASN A 60 -2.03 -9.64 13.42
CA ASN A 60 -0.69 -10.18 13.66
C ASN A 60 0.34 -9.91 12.53
N VAL A 61 -0.03 -9.13 11.51
CA VAL A 61 0.91 -8.61 10.51
C VAL A 61 1.22 -7.14 10.86
N PRO A 62 2.49 -6.79 11.12
CA PRO A 62 2.81 -5.49 11.72
C PRO A 62 2.57 -4.31 10.77
N HIS A 63 2.90 -4.48 9.48
CA HIS A 63 2.81 -3.39 8.51
C HIS A 63 1.72 -3.62 7.45
N LEU A 64 1.04 -2.53 7.08
CA LEU A 64 0.08 -2.47 5.99
C LEU A 64 0.53 -1.38 5.02
N LYS A 65 0.90 -1.79 3.80
CA LYS A 65 1.47 -0.89 2.80
C LYS A 65 0.40 -0.29 1.91
N ALA A 66 0.36 1.03 1.84
CA ALA A 66 -0.39 1.76 0.82
C ALA A 66 0.52 2.02 -0.39
N TYR A 67 0.47 1.10 -1.35
CA TYR A 67 1.31 1.18 -2.55
C TYR A 67 0.73 2.20 -3.55
N TRP A 68 1.23 3.43 -3.47
CA TRP A 68 0.73 4.57 -4.23
C TRP A 68 0.91 4.41 -5.75
N VAL A 69 1.88 3.60 -6.18
CA VAL A 69 2.15 3.26 -7.59
C VAL A 69 0.96 2.57 -8.26
N THR A 70 0.29 1.63 -7.58
CA THR A 70 -0.92 0.98 -8.13
C THR A 70 -2.20 1.76 -7.87
N SER A 71 -2.11 2.85 -7.11
CA SER A 71 -3.24 3.70 -6.72
C SER A 71 -2.93 5.16 -7.07
N THR A 72 -2.90 6.05 -6.08
CA THR A 72 -2.42 7.43 -6.21
C THR A 72 -1.77 7.88 -4.91
N VAL A 73 -0.89 8.88 -4.95
CA VAL A 73 -0.28 9.48 -3.75
C VAL A 73 -1.35 9.98 -2.79
N ASN A 74 -2.34 10.73 -3.28
CA ASN A 74 -3.43 11.25 -2.45
C ASN A 74 -4.23 10.14 -1.78
N LEU A 75 -4.54 9.06 -2.50
CA LEU A 75 -5.28 7.94 -1.90
C LEU A 75 -4.43 7.19 -0.87
N ALA A 76 -3.12 7.05 -1.10
CA ALA A 76 -2.21 6.43 -0.16
C ALA A 76 -2.05 7.26 1.13
N LEU A 77 -1.99 8.60 1.01
CA LEU A 77 -1.98 9.50 2.17
C LEU A 77 -3.26 9.33 3.01
N VAL A 78 -4.44 9.30 2.37
CA VAL A 78 -5.71 9.05 3.05
C VAL A 78 -5.76 7.64 3.65
N ALA A 79 -5.16 6.64 3.00
CA ALA A 79 -5.15 5.26 3.49
C ALA A 79 -4.44 5.09 4.85
N GLN A 80 -3.60 6.04 5.28
CA GLN A 80 -3.00 6.04 6.62
C GLN A 80 -4.06 6.10 7.72
N GLU A 81 -5.13 6.88 7.51
CA GLU A 81 -6.30 6.95 8.38
C GLU A 81 -7.16 5.67 8.35
N PHE A 82 -6.90 4.77 7.40
CA PHE A 82 -7.57 3.49 7.23
C PHE A 82 -6.66 2.31 7.60
N GLY A 83 -5.60 2.56 8.36
CA GLY A 83 -4.75 1.56 8.98
C GLY A 83 -3.45 1.24 8.25
N ALA A 84 -3.15 1.92 7.14
CA ALA A 84 -1.85 1.83 6.51
C ALA A 84 -0.80 2.57 7.35
N ASN A 85 0.40 2.01 7.48
CA ASN A 85 1.52 2.62 8.19
C ASN A 85 2.82 2.59 7.38
N ASP A 86 2.73 2.23 6.10
CA ASP A 86 3.87 2.12 5.21
C ASP A 86 3.50 2.68 3.83
N LEU A 87 4.08 3.83 3.51
CA LEU A 87 3.97 4.45 2.20
C LEU A 87 5.23 4.12 1.41
N ASP A 88 5.14 3.12 0.54
CA ASP A 88 6.31 2.65 -0.19
C ASP A 88 6.39 3.22 -1.59
N GLY A 89 7.60 3.64 -1.95
CA GLY A 89 7.97 4.05 -3.30
C GLY A 89 8.73 5.37 -3.35
N THR A 90 9.93 5.44 -2.78
CA THR A 90 10.93 6.47 -3.17
C THR A 90 11.47 6.14 -4.56
N ILE A 91 10.57 6.03 -5.53
CA ILE A 91 10.87 5.59 -6.88
C ILE A 91 11.13 6.85 -7.69
N GLU A 92 12.40 7.16 -7.93
CA GLU A 92 12.80 8.25 -8.84
C GLU A 92 12.41 7.94 -10.30
N LYS A 93 12.19 6.67 -10.64
CA LYS A 93 11.75 6.22 -11.97
C LYS A 93 11.00 4.89 -11.91
N GLU A 94 9.68 4.91 -12.07
CA GLU A 94 8.84 3.70 -12.03
C GLU A 94 8.50 3.28 -13.47
N SER A 95 9.12 2.20 -13.97
CA SER A 95 8.92 1.75 -15.35
C SER A 95 7.94 0.59 -15.50
N ILE A 96 7.66 -0.17 -14.45
CA ILE A 96 6.93 -1.45 -14.54
C ILE A 96 5.41 -1.21 -14.49
N ASN A 97 4.91 -0.52 -13.47
CA ASN A 97 3.48 -0.22 -13.34
C ASN A 97 3.06 0.90 -14.29
N SER A 98 3.96 1.83 -14.62
CA SER A 98 3.73 2.82 -15.69
C SER A 98 3.50 2.14 -17.04
N ALA A 99 4.23 1.06 -17.36
CA ALA A 99 3.98 0.27 -18.56
C ALA A 99 2.61 -0.44 -18.52
N ALA A 100 2.05 -0.68 -17.33
CA ALA A 100 0.71 -1.19 -17.11
C ALA A 100 -0.38 -0.10 -16.99
N GLY A 101 -0.03 1.18 -17.20
CA GLY A 101 -0.97 2.31 -17.22
C GLY A 101 -1.06 3.15 -15.95
N ALA A 102 -0.21 2.91 -14.94
CA ALA A 102 -0.16 3.75 -13.74
C ALA A 102 0.37 5.17 -14.03
N ALA A 103 -0.19 6.19 -13.38
CA ALA A 103 0.22 7.59 -13.53
C ALA A 103 1.51 7.98 -12.76
N SER A 104 2.23 7.00 -12.21
CA SER A 104 3.35 7.17 -11.26
C SER A 104 4.74 7.33 -11.91
N ALA A 105 4.82 7.53 -13.22
CA ALA A 105 6.06 7.45 -13.99
C ALA A 105 7.19 8.39 -13.52
N ASN A 106 6.84 9.55 -12.95
CA ASN A 106 7.79 10.60 -12.59
C ASN A 106 8.22 10.59 -11.11
N GLY A 107 7.76 9.62 -10.30
CA GLY A 107 8.10 9.57 -8.88
C GLY A 107 7.51 10.71 -8.05
N VAL A 108 7.92 10.79 -6.78
CA VAL A 108 7.72 11.93 -5.89
C VAL A 108 9.05 12.23 -5.22
N GLN A 109 9.46 13.49 -5.16
CA GLN A 109 10.71 13.88 -4.47
C GLN A 109 10.58 13.63 -2.97
N LEU A 110 11.69 13.28 -2.31
CA LEU A 110 11.69 12.89 -0.90
C LEU A 110 11.18 14.01 0.02
N GLU A 111 11.60 15.25 -0.23
CA GLU A 111 11.19 16.43 0.52
C GLU A 111 9.69 16.69 0.37
N GLU A 112 9.14 16.49 -0.83
CA GLU A 112 7.71 16.61 -1.09
C GLU A 112 6.94 15.50 -0.37
N PHE A 113 7.42 14.26 -0.45
CA PHE A 113 6.75 13.11 0.15
C PHE A 113 6.71 13.21 1.68
N THR A 114 7.82 13.58 2.30
CA THR A 114 7.90 13.80 3.75
C THR A 114 7.02 14.97 4.20
N ALA A 115 6.97 16.07 3.43
CA ALA A 115 6.07 17.19 3.71
C ALA A 115 4.59 16.78 3.63
N LEU A 116 4.21 15.96 2.64
CA LEU A 116 2.85 15.46 2.49
C LEU A 116 2.42 14.59 3.69
N ILE A 117 3.31 13.72 4.18
CA ILE A 117 3.06 12.89 5.36
C ILE A 117 2.84 13.77 6.60
N ARG A 118 3.72 14.75 6.85
CA ARG A 118 3.57 15.70 7.98
C ARG A 118 2.29 16.51 7.90
N ASN A 119 1.97 17.03 6.71
CA ASN A 119 0.74 17.79 6.50
C ASN A 119 -0.52 16.95 6.73
N SER A 120 -0.41 15.62 6.61
CA SER A 120 -1.49 14.68 6.95
C SER A 120 -1.56 14.35 8.45
N GLY A 121 -0.69 14.93 9.28
CA GLY A 121 -0.67 14.71 10.73
C GLY A 121 0.18 13.52 11.20
N PHE A 122 0.94 12.89 10.30
CA PHE A 122 1.77 11.72 10.60
C PHE A 122 3.27 12.08 10.68
N ILE A 123 4.06 11.19 11.28
CA ILE A 123 5.52 11.33 11.40
C ILE A 123 6.17 10.52 10.26
N PRO A 124 6.85 11.16 9.29
CA PRO A 124 7.58 10.43 8.26
C PRO A 124 8.86 9.81 8.83
N VAL A 125 8.94 8.48 8.74
CA VAL A 125 10.11 7.71 9.19
C VAL A 125 10.69 6.94 8.00
N GLU A 126 11.97 7.19 7.72
CA GLU A 126 12.77 6.38 6.80
C GLU A 126 13.17 5.07 7.50
N ARG A 127 13.04 3.96 6.77
CA ARG A 127 13.26 2.62 7.30
C ARG A 127 14.13 1.77 6.38
N ASP A 128 14.75 0.75 6.94
CA ASP A 128 15.37 -0.32 6.15
C ASP A 128 14.35 -1.33 5.62
N SER A 129 14.84 -2.42 5.01
CA SER A 129 14.02 -3.48 4.43
C SER A 129 13.27 -4.33 5.46
N VAL A 130 13.67 -4.30 6.73
CA VAL A 130 13.05 -5.04 7.83
C VAL A 130 12.38 -4.13 8.87
N TYR A 131 12.14 -2.86 8.50
CA TYR A 131 11.42 -1.85 9.28
C TYR A 131 12.16 -1.33 10.51
N ASN A 132 13.49 -1.41 10.54
CA ASN A 132 14.25 -0.62 11.52
C ASN A 132 14.19 0.85 11.11
N GLU A 133 13.95 1.73 12.08
CA GLU A 133 13.95 3.17 11.87
C GLU A 133 15.38 3.67 11.64
N ILE A 134 15.57 4.42 10.55
CA ILE A 134 16.85 5.03 10.19
C ILE A 134 16.83 6.51 10.58
N LYS A 135 15.77 7.22 10.20
CA LYS A 135 15.66 8.66 10.35
C LYS A 135 14.20 9.11 10.40
N GLU A 136 13.86 9.91 11.40
CA GLU A 136 12.66 10.73 11.38
C GLU A 136 12.94 12.01 10.59
N TRP A 137 12.03 12.34 9.67
CA TRP A 137 12.16 13.52 8.82
C TRP A 137 11.47 14.72 9.43
#